data_AF-A0A7Y4VGF5-F1
#
_entry.id   AF-A0A7Y4VGF5-F1
#
_cell.length_a   1.000
_cell.length_b   1.000
_cell.length_c   1.000
_cell.angle_alpha   90.00
_cell.angle_beta   90.00
_cell.angle_gamma   90.00
#
_symmetry.space_group_name_H-M   'P 1'
#
loop_
_entity.id
_entity.type
_entity.pdbx_description
1 polymer ?
#
loop_
_entity_poly.entity_id
_entity_poly.type
_entity_poly.pdbx_seq_one_letter_code
_entity_poly.pdbx_strand_id
1 'polypeptide(L)'
;MKLQKYECTQCGSHDFTELGESKIKCNYCSTTYHVSEPAGNKPKVIIGKGANVVFGKSSNVTIKGGVEIKEGANVQFLGKLDILELGDEEKIKNSEFYKLKKGELNPK
;
A
#
# COMPACT_ATOMS: atom_id res chain seq x y z
N MET A 1 -20.96 -21.21 4.99
CA MET A 1 -19.86 -20.90 4.06
C MET A 1 -18.56 -21.38 4.70
N LYS A 2 -17.83 -22.35 4.12
CA LYS A 2 -16.57 -22.84 4.71
C LYS A 2 -15.43 -21.91 4.28
N LEU A 3 -14.95 -21.06 5.19
CA LEU A 3 -13.82 -20.11 5.01
C LEU A 3 -12.44 -20.78 4.81
N GLN A 4 -12.39 -22.08 4.51
CA GLN A 4 -11.19 -22.92 4.39
C GLN A 4 -10.18 -22.51 3.28
N LYS A 5 -10.37 -21.36 2.63
CA LYS A 5 -9.49 -20.84 1.57
C LYS A 5 -8.66 -19.61 1.97
N TYR A 6 -8.82 -19.06 3.16
CA TYR A 6 -8.04 -17.91 3.60
C TYR A 6 -6.85 -18.35 4.44
N GLU A 7 -5.65 -18.07 3.97
CA GLU A 7 -4.41 -18.12 4.76
C GLU A 7 -4.06 -16.68 5.18
N CYS A 8 -3.78 -16.48 6.47
CA CYS A 8 -3.38 -15.17 6.97
C CYS A 8 -2.00 -14.80 6.43
N THR A 9 -1.94 -13.79 5.57
CA THR A 9 -0.69 -13.25 5.00
C THR A 9 0.32 -12.75 6.02
N GLN A 10 -0.07 -12.54 7.29
CA GLN A 10 0.84 -12.09 8.35
C GLN A 10 1.42 -13.24 9.17
N CYS A 11 0.71 -14.38 9.32
CA CYS A 11 1.13 -15.44 10.25
C CYS A 11 0.88 -16.88 9.75
N GLY A 12 0.37 -17.06 8.55
CA GLY A 12 0.06 -18.38 7.97
C GLY A 12 -1.17 -19.08 8.57
N SER A 13 -1.78 -18.55 9.64
CA SER A 13 -2.95 -19.17 10.26
C SER A 13 -4.15 -19.22 9.30
N HIS A 14 -4.91 -20.31 9.38
CA HIS A 14 -6.17 -20.52 8.67
C HIS A 14 -7.39 -20.32 9.58
N ASP A 15 -7.15 -19.91 10.83
CA ASP A 15 -8.19 -19.69 11.83
C ASP A 15 -8.66 -18.23 11.82
N PHE A 16 -9.94 -18.05 11.47
CA PHE A 16 -10.58 -16.75 11.27
C PHE A 16 -11.95 -16.69 11.92
N THR A 17 -12.29 -15.52 12.45
CA THR A 17 -13.64 -15.15 12.87
C THR A 17 -14.21 -14.10 11.92
N GLU A 18 -15.44 -14.32 11.45
CA GLU A 18 -16.18 -13.32 10.67
C GLU A 18 -16.70 -12.22 11.60
N LEU A 19 -16.43 -10.96 11.26
CA LEU A 19 -16.84 -9.79 12.06
C LEU A 19 -18.08 -9.09 11.47
N GLY A 20 -18.61 -9.56 10.33
CA GLY A 20 -19.65 -8.87 9.56
C GLY A 20 -19.10 -7.78 8.65
N GLU A 21 -19.96 -7.17 7.83
CA GLU A 21 -19.61 -6.07 6.90
C GLU A 21 -18.44 -6.40 5.95
N SER A 22 -18.36 -7.64 5.48
CA SER A 22 -17.23 -8.13 4.67
C SER A 22 -15.89 -8.01 5.40
N LYS A 23 -15.83 -8.26 6.71
CA LYS A 23 -14.59 -8.28 7.49
C LYS A 23 -14.35 -9.65 8.11
N ILE A 24 -13.10 -10.12 8.06
CA ILE A 24 -12.65 -11.32 8.76
C ILE A 24 -11.43 -10.98 9.61
N LYS A 25 -11.31 -11.58 10.79
CA LYS A 25 -10.18 -11.40 11.71
C LYS A 25 -9.45 -12.72 11.91
N CYS A 26 -8.14 -12.73 11.72
CA CYS A 26 -7.30 -13.86 12.08
C CYS A 26 -7.26 -13.99 13.61
N ASN A 27 -7.61 -15.16 14.15
CA ASN A 27 -7.65 -15.40 15.59
C ASN A 27 -6.25 -15.49 16.24
N TYR A 28 -5.20 -15.69 15.43
CA TYR A 28 -3.83 -15.82 15.92
C TYR A 28 -3.12 -14.47 16.06
N CYS A 29 -3.02 -13.68 14.98
CA CYS A 29 -2.32 -12.40 14.98
C CYS A 29 -3.25 -11.18 15.10
N SER A 30 -4.56 -11.40 15.21
CA SER A 30 -5.59 -10.35 15.25
C SER A 30 -5.68 -9.46 13.99
N THR A 31 -4.98 -9.79 12.91
CA THR A 31 -5.08 -9.07 11.63
C THR A 31 -6.51 -9.12 11.11
N THR A 32 -7.07 -7.96 10.77
CA THR A 32 -8.41 -7.84 10.18
C THR A 32 -8.29 -7.56 8.68
N TYR A 33 -8.99 -8.36 7.88
CA TYR A 33 -9.07 -8.24 6.44
C TYR A 33 -10.45 -7.70 6.05
N HIS A 34 -10.47 -6.75 5.12
CA HIS A 34 -11.69 -6.29 4.47
C HIS A 34 -11.86 -7.04 3.14
N VAL A 35 -12.82 -7.94 3.10
CA VAL A 35 -13.24 -8.76 1.97
C VAL A 35 -14.23 -7.99 1.09
N SER A 36 -13.95 -6.72 0.80
CA SER A 36 -14.76 -5.92 -0.14
C SER A 36 -14.22 -6.03 -1.56
N GLU A 37 -15.08 -5.89 -2.57
CA GLU A 37 -14.67 -5.70 -3.96
C GLU A 37 -13.70 -4.52 -4.11
N PRO A 38 -12.80 -4.53 -5.12
CA PRO A 38 -11.76 -3.52 -5.26
C PRO A 38 -12.38 -2.14 -5.51
N ALA A 39 -12.50 -1.34 -4.45
CA ALA A 39 -12.93 0.04 -4.56
C ALA A 39 -11.86 0.84 -5.32
N GLY A 40 -12.27 1.46 -6.43
CA GLY A 40 -11.40 2.22 -7.33
C GLY A 40 -10.56 3.30 -6.63
N ASN A 41 -9.34 3.49 -7.16
CA ASN A 41 -8.40 4.60 -6.96
C ASN A 41 -8.23 5.21 -5.55
N LYS A 42 -8.44 4.42 -4.47
CA LYS A 42 -8.07 4.81 -3.10
C LYS A 42 -6.65 4.32 -2.76
N PRO A 43 -5.94 4.99 -1.83
CA PRO A 43 -4.64 4.52 -1.37
C PRO A 43 -4.78 3.08 -0.88
N LYS A 44 -3.91 2.20 -1.38
CA LYS A 44 -3.95 0.78 -1.02
C LYS A 44 -3.18 0.50 0.26
N VAL A 45 -2.35 1.45 0.70
CA VAL A 45 -1.61 1.39 1.95
C VAL A 45 -1.78 2.71 2.69
N ILE A 46 -2.28 2.64 3.93
CA ILE A 46 -2.40 3.77 4.84
C ILE A 46 -1.58 3.44 6.09
N ILE A 47 -0.56 4.26 6.37
CA ILE A 47 0.24 4.17 7.60
C ILE A 47 -0.30 5.23 8.57
N GLY A 48 -1.05 4.75 9.57
CA GLY A 48 -1.72 5.60 10.54
C GLY A 48 -0.79 6.23 11.57
N LYS A 49 -1.30 7.27 12.25
CA LYS A 49 -0.62 7.96 13.36
C LYS A 49 -0.13 6.95 14.41
N GLY A 50 1.11 7.13 14.88
CA GLY A 50 1.73 6.28 15.91
C GLY A 50 2.26 4.95 15.39
N ALA A 51 2.08 4.62 14.11
CA ALA A 51 2.71 3.45 13.53
C ALA A 51 4.24 3.64 13.43
N ASN A 52 4.97 2.56 13.66
CA ASN A 52 6.41 2.48 13.41
C ASN A 52 6.66 1.41 12.34
N VAL A 53 7.06 1.83 11.14
CA VAL A 53 7.23 0.94 9.98
C VAL A 53 8.65 1.07 9.44
N VAL A 54 9.34 -0.06 9.28
CA VAL A 54 10.70 -0.12 8.71
C VAL A 54 10.72 -1.09 7.54
N PHE A 55 11.00 -0.57 6.35
CA PHE A 55 11.35 -1.37 5.17
C PHE A 55 12.86 -1.57 5.15
N GLY A 56 13.30 -2.79 5.49
CA GLY A 56 14.71 -3.12 5.69
C GLY A 56 15.59 -3.01 4.43
N LYS A 57 16.91 -2.96 4.61
CA LYS A 57 17.88 -2.72 3.52
C LYS A 57 17.76 -3.71 2.35
N SER A 58 17.44 -4.97 2.64
CA SER A 58 17.30 -6.03 1.62
C SER A 58 15.85 -6.18 1.13
N SER A 59 14.94 -5.26 1.49
CA SER A 59 13.55 -5.34 1.06
C SER A 59 13.41 -4.92 -0.41
N ASN A 60 12.60 -5.68 -1.15
CA ASN A 60 12.14 -5.33 -2.49
C ASN A 60 10.62 -5.19 -2.43
N VAL A 61 10.12 -3.97 -2.21
CA VAL A 61 8.68 -3.73 -2.00
C VAL A 61 8.09 -2.99 -3.19
N THR A 62 7.01 -3.53 -3.75
CA THR A 62 6.19 -2.86 -4.76
C THR A 62 4.80 -2.61 -4.22
N ILE A 63 4.39 -1.35 -4.18
CA ILE A 63 3.04 -0.94 -3.79
C ILE A 63 2.28 -0.56 -5.06
N LYS A 64 1.23 -1.33 -5.40
CA LYS A 64 0.36 -1.05 -6.55
C LYS A 64 -0.80 -0.17 -6.11
N GLY A 65 -0.74 1.13 -6.32
CA GLY A 65 -1.67 2.15 -5.85
C GLY A 65 -0.97 3.19 -4.98
N GLY A 66 -1.73 4.10 -4.38
CA GLY A 66 -1.16 5.17 -3.55
C GLY A 66 -0.79 4.72 -2.13
N VAL A 67 0.12 5.49 -1.52
CA VAL A 67 0.54 5.37 -0.12
C VAL A 67 0.19 6.67 0.60
N GLU A 68 -0.49 6.57 1.74
CA GLU A 68 -0.75 7.71 2.63
C GLU A 68 -0.04 7.48 3.97
N ILE A 69 0.78 8.45 4.40
CA ILE A 69 1.45 8.43 5.70
C ILE A 69 0.87 9.58 6.54
N LYS A 70 0.22 9.25 7.65
CA LYS A 70 -0.42 10.24 8.51
C LYS A 70 0.57 10.88 9.48
N GLU A 71 0.26 12.11 9.89
CA GLU A 71 1.05 12.85 10.86
C GLU A 71 1.28 12.03 12.14
N GLY A 72 2.53 12.02 12.62
CA GLY A 72 2.95 11.25 13.79
C GLY A 72 3.22 9.77 13.53
N ALA A 73 3.24 9.31 12.28
CA ALA A 73 3.82 8.02 11.91
C ALA A 73 5.35 8.13 11.76
N ASN A 74 6.08 7.08 12.16
CA ASN A 74 7.51 6.93 11.90
C ASN A 74 7.70 5.87 10.81
N VAL A 75 8.25 6.28 9.66
CA VAL A 75 8.43 5.38 8.51
C VAL A 75 9.85 5.50 7.97
N GLN A 76 10.53 4.36 7.83
CA GLN A 76 11.90 4.29 7.29
C GLN A 76 11.94 3.38 6.06
N PHE A 77 12.48 3.90 4.95
CA PHE A 77 12.72 3.14 3.72
C PHE A 77 14.23 2.97 3.54
N LEU A 78 14.75 1.78 3.86
CA LEU A 78 16.19 1.50 3.82
C LEU A 78 16.60 0.68 2.59
N GLY A 79 15.64 0.06 1.91
CA GLY A 79 15.81 -0.74 0.70
C GLY A 79 15.09 -0.13 -0.51
N LYS A 80 14.88 -0.94 -1.55
CA LYS A 80 14.18 -0.50 -2.77
C LYS A 80 12.66 -0.46 -2.55
N LEU A 81 12.05 0.65 -2.93
CA LEU A 81 10.60 0.85 -2.94
C LEU A 81 10.14 1.32 -4.33
N ASP A 82 9.21 0.58 -4.93
CA ASP A 82 8.50 0.97 -6.14
C ASP A 82 7.03 1.27 -5.80
N ILE A 83 6.55 2.50 -6.06
CA ILE A 83 5.13 2.86 -5.93
C ILE A 83 4.56 3.03 -7.34
N LEU A 84 3.56 2.21 -7.67
CA LEU A 84 2.94 2.16 -9.00
C LEU A 84 1.52 2.71 -8.90
N GLU A 85 1.36 4.00 -9.20
CA GLU A 85 0.06 4.64 -9.29
C GLU A 85 -0.47 4.58 -10.73
N LEU A 86 -1.79 4.42 -10.90
CA LEU A 86 -2.42 4.58 -12.20
C LEU A 86 -2.38 6.07 -12.55
N GLY A 87 -1.41 6.44 -13.39
CA GLY A 87 -1.20 7.82 -13.80
C GLY A 87 -2.14 8.24 -14.93
N ASP A 88 -2.49 9.52 -14.92
CA ASP A 88 -3.04 10.22 -16.08
C ASP A 88 -1.88 10.59 -17.01
N GLU A 89 -1.82 9.97 -18.19
CA GLU A 89 -0.73 10.18 -19.15
C GLU A 89 -0.52 11.66 -19.51
N GLU A 90 -1.59 12.45 -19.51
CA GLU A 90 -1.55 13.87 -19.83
C GLU A 90 -0.85 14.66 -18.71
N LYS A 91 -1.11 14.29 -17.45
CA LYS A 91 -0.40 14.85 -16.28
C LYS A 91 1.07 14.45 -16.25
N ILE A 92 1.40 13.22 -16.66
CA ILE A 92 2.80 12.78 -16.77
C ILE A 92 3.53 13.60 -17.83
N LYS A 93 2.94 13.76 -19.02
CA LYS A 93 3.52 14.56 -20.13
C LYS A 93 3.72 16.03 -19.75
N ASN A 94 2.83 16.57 -18.91
CA ASN A 94 2.89 17.96 -18.45
C ASN A 94 3.74 18.18 -17.19
N SER A 95 4.24 17.12 -16.56
CA SER A 95 5.10 17.20 -15.37
C SER A 95 6.44 17.86 -15.70
N GLU A 96 7.03 18.55 -14.72
CA GLU A 96 8.34 19.20 -14.85
C GLU A 96 9.44 18.20 -15.21
N PHE A 97 9.39 16.99 -14.63
CA PHE A 97 10.31 15.91 -14.96
C PHE A 97 10.31 15.58 -16.46
N TYR A 98 9.12 15.46 -17.06
CA TYR A 98 8.98 15.09 -18.46
C TYR A 98 9.42 16.22 -19.40
N LYS A 99 9.13 17.47 -19.04
CA LYS A 99 9.57 18.68 -19.77
C LYS A 99 11.10 18.87 -19.70
N LEU A 100 11.70 18.65 -18.53
CA LEU A 100 13.16 18.68 -18.34
C LEU A 100 13.86 17.61 -19.20
N LYS A 101 13.33 16.39 -19.23
CA LYS A 101 13.89 15.30 -20.06
C LYS A 101 13.84 15.61 -21.57
N LYS A 102 12.84 16.40 -22.01
CA LYS A 102 12.72 16.84 -23.40
C LYS A 102 13.47 18.14 -23.73
N GLY A 103 14.11 18.78 -22.74
CA GLY A 103 14.77 20.08 -22.92
C GLY A 103 13.79 21.25 -23.08
N GLU A 104 12.53 21.07 -22.68
CA GLU A 104 11.46 22.08 -22.74
C GLU A 104 11.40 22.97 -21.48
N LEU A 105 12.21 22.64 -20.47
CA LEU A 105 12.44 23.46 -19.27
C LEU A 105 13.95 23.54 -19.03
N ASN A 106 14.49 24.75 -18.86
CA ASN A 106 15.88 24.94 -18.42
C ASN A 106 15.90 25.03 -16.89
N PRO A 107 16.72 24.22 -16.20
CA PRO A 107 16.94 24.41 -14.77
C PRO A 107 17.56 25.80 -14.55
N LYS A 108 16.97 26.58 -13.66
CA LYS A 108 17.56 27.84 -13.18
C LYS A 108 18.69 27.56 -12.20
#